data_AF-A0A523BHF6-F1
#
_entry.id   AF-A0A523BHF6-F1
#
_cell.length_a   1.000
_cell.length_b   1.000
_cell.length_c   1.000
_cell.angle_alpha   90.00
_cell.angle_beta   90.00
_cell.angle_gamma   90.00
#
_symmetry.space_group_name_H-M   'P 1'
#
loop_
_entity.id
_entity.type
_entity.pdbx_description
1 polymer ?
#
loop_
_entity_poly.entity_id
_entity_poly.type
_entity_poly.pdbx_seq_one_letter_code
_entity_poly.pdbx_strand_id
1 'polypeptide(L)'
;MSAGFIPNVCIFDMMEERNFIGPPENISGFLLLRTRNERGTISKDAWASVRDAIIIASRGIRTAVLVEGEEDLLGFPAVIMAPEGSYVLYGQPKEGIVHVLVTDDVKDEAIKLLYELFEVV
;
A
#
# COMPACT_ATOMS: atom_id res chain seq x y z
N MET A 1 0.16 -10.95 -10.02
CA MET A 1 1.00 -9.89 -10.62
C MET A 1 1.39 -10.26 -12.05
N SER A 2 0.69 -9.76 -13.06
CA SER A 2 0.93 -10.04 -14.50
C SER A 2 1.33 -8.80 -15.30
N ALA A 3 1.84 -7.74 -14.64
CA ALA A 3 2.15 -6.47 -15.28
C ALA A 3 3.61 -6.33 -15.77
N GLY A 4 4.50 -7.32 -15.56
CA GLY A 4 5.90 -7.25 -16.01
C GLY A 4 6.80 -6.24 -15.29
N PHE A 5 6.26 -5.47 -14.34
CA PHE A 5 7.00 -4.53 -13.50
C PHE A 5 7.22 -5.10 -12.10
N ILE A 6 8.44 -4.96 -11.59
CA ILE A 6 8.81 -5.34 -10.21
C ILE A 6 8.71 -4.07 -9.36
N PRO A 7 7.77 -3.99 -8.40
CA PRO A 7 7.60 -2.79 -7.59
C PRO A 7 8.77 -2.60 -6.62
N ASN A 8 9.02 -1.34 -6.22
CA ASN A 8 9.97 -1.04 -5.15
C ASN A 8 9.38 -1.29 -3.77
N VAL A 9 8.06 -1.09 -3.63
CA VAL A 9 7.29 -1.34 -2.42
C VAL A 9 6.07 -2.19 -2.79
N CYS A 10 5.84 -3.26 -2.06
CA CYS A 10 4.61 -4.07 -2.17
C CYS A 10 3.89 -4.04 -0.84
N ILE A 11 2.57 -3.84 -0.84
CA ILE A 11 1.71 -3.93 0.34
C ILE A 11 0.68 -5.00 0.00
N PHE A 12 0.51 -6.00 0.86
CA PHE A 12 -0.35 -7.14 0.59
C PHE A 12 -0.87 -7.76 1.90
N ASP A 13 -2.08 -8.28 1.87
CA ASP A 13 -2.52 -9.31 2.79
C ASP A 13 -2.39 -10.71 2.13
N MET A 14 -2.92 -11.75 2.77
CA MET A 14 -2.91 -13.11 2.20
C MET A 14 -4.32 -13.57 1.78
N MET A 15 -5.24 -12.62 1.56
CA MET A 15 -6.65 -12.87 1.31
C MET A 15 -7.10 -12.28 -0.04
N GLU A 16 -7.90 -13.01 -0.79
CA GLU A 16 -8.60 -12.49 -1.97
C GLU A 16 -10.05 -12.95 -1.92
N GLU A 17 -11.00 -12.01 -1.97
CA GLU A 17 -12.44 -12.29 -1.79
C GLU A 17 -12.75 -13.15 -0.55
N ARG A 18 -12.02 -12.93 0.55
CA ARG A 18 -12.09 -13.69 1.82
C ARG A 18 -11.58 -15.15 1.73
N ASN A 19 -10.87 -15.51 0.67
CA ASN A 19 -10.18 -16.78 0.55
C ASN A 19 -8.68 -16.59 0.80
N PHE A 20 -8.08 -17.46 1.60
CA PHE A 20 -6.64 -17.42 1.82
C PHE A 20 -5.90 -17.90 0.57
N ILE A 21 -5.10 -17.01 -0.02
CA ILE A 21 -4.29 -17.29 -1.22
C ILE A 21 -2.79 -17.45 -0.90
N GLY A 22 -2.37 -17.08 0.31
CA GLY A 22 -0.96 -17.11 0.72
C GLY A 22 -0.15 -15.92 0.19
N PRO A 23 1.16 -15.92 0.39
CA PRO A 23 2.01 -14.82 -0.05
C PRO A 23 2.15 -14.79 -1.59
N PRO A 24 2.33 -13.61 -2.18
CA PRO A 24 2.60 -13.47 -3.62
C PRO A 24 3.89 -14.19 -4.01
N GLU A 25 3.89 -14.85 -5.18
CA GLU A 25 4.97 -15.72 -5.65
C GLU A 25 6.33 -15.02 -5.86
N ASN A 26 6.35 -13.68 -5.99
CA ASN A 26 7.52 -12.91 -6.46
C ASN A 26 8.02 -11.83 -5.48
N ILE A 27 7.96 -12.08 -4.17
CA ILE A 27 8.56 -11.20 -3.13
C ILE A 27 9.95 -11.67 -2.66
N SER A 28 10.54 -12.66 -3.33
CA SER A 28 11.91 -13.09 -3.02
C SER A 28 12.90 -11.93 -3.18
N GLY A 29 13.75 -11.71 -2.16
CA GLY A 29 14.71 -10.61 -2.13
C GLY A 29 14.16 -9.26 -1.66
N PHE A 30 12.87 -9.19 -1.30
CA PHE A 30 12.31 -8.01 -0.64
C PHE A 30 12.59 -8.09 0.87
N LEU A 31 12.89 -6.94 1.49
CA LEU A 31 12.87 -6.81 2.94
C LEU A 31 11.41 -6.83 3.41
N LEU A 32 11.05 -7.85 4.18
CA LEU A 32 9.69 -8.03 4.69
C LEU A 32 9.48 -7.23 5.99
N LEU A 33 8.52 -6.31 5.96
CA LEU A 33 7.94 -5.66 7.13
C LEU A 33 6.58 -6.30 7.42
N ARG A 34 6.20 -6.35 8.70
CA ARG A 34 4.91 -6.90 9.14
C ARG A 34 4.17 -5.87 9.95
N THR A 35 2.87 -5.78 9.72
CA THR A 35 2.00 -4.88 10.47
C THR A 35 0.62 -5.48 10.63
N ARG A 36 -0.21 -4.87 11.49
CA ARG A 36 -1.60 -5.26 11.70
C ARG A 36 -2.50 -4.08 11.37
N ASN A 37 -3.56 -4.36 10.62
CA ASN A 37 -4.56 -3.35 10.29
C ASN A 37 -5.95 -3.97 10.33
N GLU A 38 -6.83 -3.45 11.19
CA GLU A 38 -8.19 -3.97 11.28
C GLU A 38 -9.00 -3.56 10.05
N ARG A 39 -10.04 -4.35 9.74
CA ARG A 39 -10.90 -4.12 8.58
C ARG A 39 -11.53 -2.73 8.63
N GLY A 40 -11.48 -1.99 7.52
CA GLY A 40 -12.02 -0.63 7.47
C GLY A 40 -11.28 0.41 8.31
N THR A 41 -10.04 0.13 8.77
CA THR A 41 -9.21 1.07 9.52
C THR A 41 -7.91 1.40 8.82
N ILE A 42 -7.22 2.44 9.29
CA ILE A 42 -5.81 2.68 9.01
C ILE A 42 -5.09 2.85 10.35
N SER A 43 -4.51 1.77 10.86
CA SER A 43 -3.81 1.79 12.14
C SER A 43 -2.53 2.64 12.05
N LYS A 44 -2.12 3.24 13.17
CA LYS A 44 -0.87 4.02 13.26
C LYS A 44 0.35 3.18 12.89
N ASP A 45 0.35 1.90 13.25
CA ASP A 45 1.44 0.97 12.95
C ASP A 45 1.45 0.57 11.48
N ALA A 46 0.28 0.41 10.85
CA ALA A 46 0.18 0.16 9.42
C ALA A 46 0.65 1.36 8.60
N TRP A 47 0.22 2.57 8.98
CA TRP A 47 0.71 3.81 8.38
C TRP A 47 2.23 3.94 8.49
N ALA A 48 2.77 3.74 9.70
CA ALA A 48 4.21 3.82 9.94
C ALA A 48 4.98 2.77 9.12
N SER A 49 4.46 1.56 9.02
CA SER A 49 5.09 0.48 8.25
C SER A 49 5.14 0.80 6.76
N VAL A 50 4.07 1.37 6.19
CA VAL A 50 4.05 1.82 4.79
C VAL A 50 5.06 2.94 4.55
N ARG A 51 5.09 3.95 5.44
CA ARG A 51 6.10 5.02 5.38
C ARG A 51 7.51 4.45 5.42
N ASP A 52 7.81 3.58 6.37
CA ASP A 52 9.15 3.03 6.57
C ASP A 52 9.56 2.17 5.37
N ALA A 53 8.62 1.42 4.79
CA ALA A 53 8.81 0.67 3.54
C ALA A 53 9.25 1.57 2.39
N ILE A 54 8.59 2.73 2.22
CA ILE A 54 8.91 3.72 1.18
C ILE A 54 10.28 4.36 1.44
N ILE A 55 10.58 4.74 2.69
CA ILE A 55 11.87 5.32 3.06
C ILE A 55 13.01 4.33 2.76
N ILE A 56 12.85 3.07 3.11
CA ILE A 56 13.85 2.03 2.83
C ILE A 56 13.97 1.81 1.31
N ALA A 57 12.86 1.77 0.58
CA ALA A 57 12.84 1.64 -0.88
C ALA A 57 13.57 2.77 -1.61
N SER A 58 13.48 4.00 -1.12
CA SER A 58 14.24 5.14 -1.68
C SER A 58 15.76 4.98 -1.56
N ARG A 59 16.23 4.06 -0.71
CA ARG A 59 17.66 3.70 -0.56
C ARG A 59 18.08 2.50 -1.41
N GLY A 60 17.21 2.05 -2.32
CA GLY A 60 17.50 0.96 -3.26
C GLY A 60 17.19 -0.45 -2.73
N ILE A 61 16.56 -0.58 -1.56
CA ILE A 61 16.17 -1.87 -0.97
C ILE A 61 14.68 -2.08 -1.21
N ARG A 62 14.30 -3.09 -2.02
CA ARG A 62 12.89 -3.40 -2.23
C ARG A 62 12.24 -3.88 -0.93
N THR A 63 11.03 -3.42 -0.65
CA THR A 63 10.32 -3.71 0.59
C THR A 63 8.94 -4.31 0.33
N ALA A 64 8.53 -5.25 1.17
CA ALA A 64 7.21 -5.83 1.16
C ALA A 64 6.59 -5.67 2.54
N VAL A 65 5.37 -5.15 2.63
CA VAL A 65 4.61 -4.98 3.86
C VAL A 65 3.52 -6.04 3.87
N LEU A 66 3.69 -7.05 4.72
CA LEU A 66 2.65 -8.03 4.99
C LEU A 66 1.71 -7.47 6.05
N VAL A 67 0.43 -7.40 5.70
CA VAL A 67 -0.63 -6.91 6.57
C VAL A 67 -1.38 -8.09 7.19
N GLU A 68 -1.36 -8.19 8.51
CA GLU A 68 -2.27 -9.04 9.26
C GLU A 68 -3.60 -8.30 9.42
N GLY A 69 -4.58 -8.62 8.58
CA GLY A 69 -5.87 -7.96 8.54
C GLY A 69 -6.19 -7.50 7.12
N GLU A 70 -6.55 -6.23 6.92
CA GLU A 70 -6.97 -5.68 5.63
C GLU A 70 -6.03 -4.56 5.17
N GLU A 71 -5.56 -4.61 3.94
CA GLU A 71 -4.63 -3.63 3.34
C GLU A 71 -5.31 -2.58 2.45
N ASP A 72 -6.59 -2.76 2.07
CA ASP A 72 -7.30 -1.93 1.09
C ASP A 72 -7.14 -0.41 1.33
N LEU A 73 -7.30 0.03 2.59
CA LEU A 73 -7.19 1.44 2.96
C LEU A 73 -5.73 1.94 3.05
N LEU A 74 -4.74 1.05 3.01
CA LEU A 74 -3.33 1.44 3.01
C LEU A 74 -2.89 2.06 1.67
N GLY A 75 -3.78 2.11 0.67
CA GLY A 75 -3.64 2.96 -0.50
C GLY A 75 -3.46 4.45 -0.13
N PHE A 76 -4.13 4.94 0.92
CA PHE A 76 -3.97 6.32 1.41
C PHE A 76 -2.52 6.63 1.83
N PRO A 77 -1.93 5.94 2.84
CA PRO A 77 -0.54 6.19 3.21
C PRO A 77 0.42 5.90 2.05
N ALA A 78 0.12 4.95 1.15
CA ALA A 78 0.98 4.69 -0.01
C ALA A 78 1.04 5.90 -0.96
N VAL A 79 -0.10 6.51 -1.30
CA VAL A 79 -0.15 7.71 -2.16
C VAL A 79 0.45 8.93 -1.45
N ILE A 80 0.05 9.16 -0.20
CA ILE A 80 0.43 10.37 0.55
C ILE A 80 1.93 10.41 0.82
N MET A 81 2.54 9.27 1.14
CA MET A 81 3.95 9.20 1.56
C MET A 81 4.91 8.92 0.40
N ALA A 82 4.41 8.53 -0.77
CA ALA A 82 5.27 8.26 -1.92
C ALA A 82 5.99 9.52 -2.43
N PRO A 83 7.23 9.40 -2.94
CA PRO A 83 7.90 10.50 -3.63
C PRO A 83 7.06 10.98 -4.83
N GLU A 84 7.13 12.28 -5.13
CA GLU A 84 6.52 12.83 -6.35
C GLU A 84 7.05 12.12 -7.60
N GLY A 85 6.19 11.90 -8.59
CA GLY A 85 6.49 11.14 -9.80
C GLY A 85 6.43 9.61 -9.64
N SER A 86 6.15 9.11 -8.43
CA SER A 86 5.94 7.67 -8.21
C SER A 86 4.61 7.21 -8.83
N TYR A 87 4.56 5.94 -9.23
CA TYR A 87 3.30 5.27 -9.56
C TYR A 87 2.86 4.38 -8.40
N VAL A 88 1.65 4.60 -7.90
CA VAL A 88 0.98 3.69 -6.97
C VAL A 88 -0.04 2.87 -7.76
N LEU A 89 0.06 1.56 -7.66
CA LEU A 89 -0.86 0.61 -8.30
C LEU A 89 -1.66 -0.09 -7.21
N TYR A 90 -2.99 -0.12 -7.34
CA TYR A 90 -3.84 -0.87 -6.42
C TYR A 90 -4.92 -1.62 -7.19
N GLY A 91 -5.31 -2.77 -6.65
CA GLY A 91 -6.43 -3.56 -7.18
C GLY A 91 -7.74 -2.95 -6.73
N GLN A 92 -8.67 -2.76 -7.66
CA GLN A 92 -10.02 -2.34 -7.35
C GLN A 92 -11.00 -3.40 -7.88
N PRO A 93 -11.84 -4.00 -7.00
CA PRO A 93 -12.83 -4.98 -7.43
C PRO A 93 -13.67 -4.43 -8.58
N LYS A 94 -13.81 -5.24 -9.65
CA LYS A 94 -14.56 -4.94 -10.88
C LYS A 94 -13.98 -3.86 -11.80
N GLU A 95 -12.98 -3.11 -11.37
CA GLU A 95 -12.30 -2.06 -12.16
C GLU A 95 -10.91 -2.50 -12.63
N GLY A 96 -10.31 -3.51 -11.98
CA GLY A 96 -8.99 -4.03 -12.32
C GLY A 96 -7.87 -3.31 -11.56
N ILE A 97 -6.76 -3.00 -12.23
CA ILE A 97 -5.63 -2.28 -11.61
C ILE A 97 -5.79 -0.78 -11.89
N VAL A 98 -5.90 0.01 -10.83
CA VAL A 98 -5.83 1.47 -10.91
C VAL A 98 -4.39 1.91 -10.77
N HIS A 99 -3.97 2.87 -11.59
CA HIS A 99 -2.67 3.52 -11.48
C HIS A 99 -2.84 4.99 -11.08
N VAL A 100 -2.03 5.42 -10.12
CA VAL A 100 -2.01 6.80 -9.63
C VAL A 100 -0.60 7.35 -9.81
N LEU A 101 -0.47 8.40 -10.62
CA LEU A 101 0.76 9.20 -10.67
C LEU A 101 0.75 10.17 -9.50
N VAL A 102 1.72 10.02 -8.60
CA VAL A 102 1.83 10.81 -7.39
C VAL A 102 2.33 12.21 -7.74
N THR A 103 1.48 13.21 -7.47
CA THR A 103 1.77 14.65 -7.55
C THR A 103 1.36 15.29 -6.23
N ASP A 104 1.79 16.52 -5.96
CA ASP A 104 1.35 17.24 -4.75
C ASP A 104 -0.18 17.42 -4.72
N ASP A 105 -0.81 17.73 -5.86
CA ASP A 105 -2.27 17.84 -5.96
C ASP A 105 -2.99 16.54 -5.58
N VAL A 106 -2.49 15.40 -6.08
CA VAL A 106 -3.04 14.07 -5.78
C VAL A 106 -2.87 13.72 -4.30
N LYS A 107 -1.76 14.13 -3.68
CA LYS A 107 -1.55 13.94 -2.23
C LYS A 107 -2.55 14.75 -1.43
N ASP A 108 -2.75 16.02 -1.80
CA ASP A 108 -3.70 16.90 -1.14
C ASP A 108 -5.13 16.39 -1.28
N GLU A 109 -5.51 15.88 -2.46
CA GLU A 109 -6.81 15.22 -2.68
C GLU A 109 -6.97 13.97 -1.82
N ALA A 110 -5.94 13.11 -1.74
CA ALA A 110 -5.97 11.92 -0.89
C ALA A 110 -6.10 12.29 0.60
N ILE A 111 -5.42 13.34 1.06
CA ILE A 111 -5.52 13.84 2.44
C ILE A 111 -6.92 14.38 2.72
N LYS A 112 -7.49 15.19 1.82
CA LYS A 112 -8.86 15.71 1.96
C LYS A 112 -9.87 14.57 2.06
N LEU A 113 -9.80 13.62 1.13
CA LEU A 113 -10.69 12.46 1.12
C LEU A 113 -10.54 11.63 2.41
N LEU A 114 -9.31 11.45 2.90
CA LEU A 114 -9.06 10.76 4.16
C LEU A 114 -9.78 11.44 5.33
N TYR A 115 -9.72 12.77 5.44
CA TYR A 115 -10.41 13.53 6.48
C TYR A 115 -11.94 13.56 6.32
N GLU A 116 -12.45 13.46 5.09
CA GLU A 116 -13.90 13.41 4.82
C GLU A 116 -14.50 12.04 5.17
N LEU A 117 -13.74 10.96 4.96
CA LEU A 117 -14.24 9.59 5.12
C LEU A 117 -13.99 9.00 6.50
N PHE A 118 -12.99 9.49 7.24
CA PHE A 118 -12.55 8.90 8.50
C PHE A 118 -12.48 9.92 9.62
N GLU A 119 -13.01 9.54 10.79
CA GLU A 119 -12.76 10.26 12.02
C GLU A 119 -11.37 9.90 12.55
N VAL A 120 -10.54 10.92 12.80
CA VAL A 120 -9.23 10.72 13.41
C VAL A 120 -9.43 10.47 14.91
N VAL A 121 -9.17 9.24 15.33
CA VAL A 121 -9.23 8.77 16.73
C VAL A 121 -7.85 8.66 17.38
#